data_AF-A0A9X3SZR1-F1
#
_entry.id   AF-A0A9X3SZR1-F1
#
_cell.length_a   1.000
_cell.length_b   1.000
_cell.length_c   1.000
_cell.angle_alpha   90.00
_cell.angle_beta   90.00
_cell.angle_gamma   90.00
#
_symmetry.space_group_name_H-M   'P 1'
#
loop_
_entity.id
_entity.type
_entity.pdbx_description
1 polymer ?
#
loop_
_entity_poly.entity_id
_entity_poly.type
_entity_poly.pdbx_seq_one_letter_code
_entity_poly.pdbx_strand_id
1 'polypeptide(L)'
;MQLVQRPKAEEDLAVAAASILARAEFLRRLSALSEKVGTSLPKGASPSVELAARMVVKKRGQDALRTIAKLHFKTTKAVLN
;
A
#
# COMPACT_ATOMS: atom_id res chain seq x y z
N MET A 1 2.78 -2.99 -32.56
CA MET A 1 3.13 -2.34 -31.28
C MET A 1 4.43 -2.95 -30.78
N GLN A 2 5.46 -2.16 -30.55
CA GLN A 2 6.78 -2.64 -30.13
C GLN A 2 6.90 -2.51 -28.61
N LEU A 3 7.30 -3.58 -27.92
CA LEU A 3 7.58 -3.56 -26.48
C LEU A 3 9.04 -3.17 -26.26
N VAL A 4 9.28 -2.20 -25.38
CA VAL A 4 10.63 -1.79 -24.96
C VAL A 4 10.69 -1.81 -23.43
N GLN A 5 11.64 -2.57 -22.88
CA GLN A 5 11.91 -2.65 -21.44
C GLN A 5 13.33 -2.19 -21.17
N ARG A 6 13.49 -1.18 -20.32
CA ARG A 6 14.79 -0.65 -19.88
C ARG A 6 14.69 -0.09 -18.45
N PRO A 7 15.78 -0.06 -17.67
CA PRO A 7 15.81 0.68 -16.41
C PRO A 7 15.62 2.19 -16.66
N LYS A 8 15.21 2.93 -15.63
CA LYS A 8 14.98 4.39 -15.68
C LYS A 8 14.05 4.83 -16.82
N ALA A 9 13.01 4.04 -17.09
CA ALA A 9 12.09 4.30 -18.20
C ALA A 9 11.33 5.64 -18.05
N GLU A 10 11.30 6.22 -16.84
CA GLU A 10 10.74 7.54 -16.54
C GLU A 10 11.43 8.72 -17.27
N GLU A 11 12.55 8.51 -17.96
CA GLU A 11 13.10 9.50 -18.89
C GLU A 11 12.15 9.76 -20.09
N ASP A 12 11.30 8.79 -20.43
CA ASP A 12 10.23 8.97 -21.40
C ASP A 12 9.05 9.73 -20.77
N LEU A 13 8.57 10.78 -21.45
CA LEU A 13 7.52 11.65 -20.94
C LEU A 13 6.21 10.89 -20.64
N ALA A 14 5.84 9.92 -21.48
CA ALA A 14 4.63 9.14 -21.28
C ALA A 14 4.76 8.22 -20.06
N VAL A 15 5.93 7.63 -19.84
CA VAL A 15 6.22 6.80 -18.66
C VAL A 15 6.26 7.63 -17.38
N ALA A 16 6.85 8.83 -17.42
CA ALA A 16 6.82 9.78 -16.31
C ALA A 16 5.39 10.18 -15.93
N ALA A 17 4.58 10.55 -16.94
CA ALA A 17 3.17 10.90 -16.74
C ALA A 17 2.38 9.72 -16.14
N ALA A 18 2.57 8.50 -16.64
CA ALA A 18 1.93 7.30 -16.10
C ALA A 18 2.33 7.06 -14.62
N SER A 19 3.61 7.27 -14.28
CA SER A 19 4.11 7.12 -12.91
C SER A 19 3.49 8.14 -11.94
N ILE A 20 3.30 9.39 -12.39
CA ILE A 20 2.62 10.43 -11.60
C ILE A 20 1.15 10.06 -11.36
N LEU A 21 0.43 9.63 -12.40
CA LEU A 21 -0.97 9.21 -12.29
C LEU A 21 -1.13 8.02 -11.35
N ALA A 22 -0.27 7.01 -11.48
CA ALA A 22 -0.26 5.85 -10.60
C ALA A 22 -0.02 6.23 -9.13
N ARG A 23 0.90 7.17 -8.87
CA ARG A 23 1.19 7.67 -7.52
C ARG A 23 0.01 8.45 -6.94
N ALA A 24 -0.64 9.30 -7.73
CA ALA A 24 -1.82 10.04 -7.30
C ALA A 24 -2.97 9.09 -6.91
N GLU A 25 -3.25 8.09 -7.76
CA GLU A 25 -4.29 7.10 -7.49
C GLU A 25 -3.96 6.23 -6.26
N PHE A 26 -2.69 5.84 -6.09
CA PHE A 26 -2.25 5.12 -4.90
C PHE A 26 -2.53 5.91 -3.62
N LEU A 27 -2.22 7.20 -3.57
CA LEU A 27 -2.48 8.05 -2.41
C LEU A 27 -3.98 8.19 -2.12
N ARG A 28 -4.79 8.39 -3.16
CA ARG A 28 -6.24 8.50 -3.05
C ARG A 28 -6.86 7.21 -2.49
N ARG A 29 -6.45 6.05 -3.01
CA ARG A 29 -6.91 4.74 -2.53
C ARG A 29 -6.46 4.45 -1.11
N LEU A 30 -5.24 4.85 -0.73
CA LEU A 30 -4.74 4.67 0.63
C LEU A 30 -5.54 5.51 1.64
N SER A 31 -5.92 6.74 1.28
CA SER A 31 -6.81 7.57 2.11
C SER A 31 -8.18 6.90 2.29
N ALA A 32 -8.81 6.49 1.18
CA ALA A 32 -10.11 5.82 1.22
C ALA A 32 -10.08 4.51 2.04
N LEU A 33 -9.01 3.73 1.95
CA LEU A 33 -8.83 2.54 2.80
C LEU A 33 -8.69 2.92 4.28
N SER A 34 -7.93 3.97 4.59
CA SER A 34 -7.74 4.47 5.96
C SER A 34 -9.07 4.89 6.59
N GLU A 35 -9.89 5.61 5.83
CA GLU A 35 -11.25 6.00 6.21
C GLU A 35 -12.14 4.76 6.44
N LYS A 36 -12.13 3.81 5.49
CA LYS A 36 -12.91 2.57 5.58
C LYS A 36 -12.60 1.77 6.84
N VAL A 37 -11.33 1.71 7.27
CA VAL A 37 -10.95 0.97 8.49
C VAL A 37 -10.94 1.82 9.76
N GLY A 38 -11.08 3.15 9.65
CA GLY A 38 -11.05 4.07 10.79
C GLY A 38 -9.70 4.15 11.49
N THR A 39 -8.61 3.95 10.73
CA THR A 39 -7.22 4.01 11.21
C THR A 39 -6.35 4.48 10.04
N SER A 40 -5.47 5.47 10.28
CA SER A 40 -4.52 5.94 9.27
C SER A 40 -3.56 4.81 8.86
N LEU A 41 -3.46 4.53 7.57
CA LEU A 41 -2.56 3.52 7.00
C LEU A 41 -1.28 4.20 6.47
N PRO A 42 -0.16 4.14 7.21
CA PRO A 42 1.09 4.70 6.73
C PRO A 42 1.66 3.91 5.55
N LYS A 43 2.44 4.60 4.72
CA LYS A 43 3.13 4.01 3.55
C LYS A 43 4.38 3.24 3.98
N GLY A 44 4.78 2.27 3.17
CA GLY A 44 6.02 1.51 3.36
C GLY A 44 5.83 0.25 4.21
N ALA A 45 6.86 -0.11 4.98
CA ALA A 45 6.88 -1.28 5.84
C ALA A 45 7.65 -1.03 7.16
N SER A 46 7.58 0.21 7.66
CA SER A 46 8.21 0.63 8.92
C SER A 46 7.43 0.13 10.16
N PRO A 47 7.98 0.24 11.37
CA PRO A 47 7.27 -0.10 12.61
C PRO A 47 5.93 0.61 12.80
N SER A 48 5.76 1.82 12.23
CA SER A 48 4.47 2.53 12.24
C SER A 48 3.38 1.79 11.46
N VAL A 49 3.73 1.04 10.42
CA VAL A 49 2.80 0.19 9.65
C VAL A 49 2.36 -1.00 10.50
N GLU A 50 3.28 -1.62 11.24
CA GLU A 50 2.93 -2.69 12.18
C GLU A 50 1.97 -2.20 13.27
N LEU A 51 2.25 -1.03 13.85
CA LEU A 51 1.38 -0.42 14.86
C LEU A 51 -0.03 -0.18 14.30
N ALA A 52 -0.14 0.44 13.12
CA ALA A 52 -1.42 0.68 12.47
C ALA A 52 -2.17 -0.63 12.17
N ALA A 53 -1.47 -1.66 11.69
CA ALA A 53 -2.05 -2.97 11.41
C ALA A 53 -2.56 -3.65 12.69
N ARG A 54 -1.79 -3.61 13.80
CA ARG A 54 -2.25 -4.12 15.11
C ARG A 54 -3.50 -3.38 15.59
N MET A 55 -3.57 -2.06 15.41
CA MET A 55 -4.76 -1.28 15.74
C MET A 55 -5.99 -1.71 14.93
N VAL A 56 -5.82 -1.96 13.62
CA VAL A 56 -6.92 -2.47 12.77
C VAL A 56 -7.36 -3.86 13.22
N VAL A 57 -6.41 -4.79 13.46
CA VAL A 57 -6.72 -6.14 13.95
C VAL A 57 -7.49 -6.10 15.26
N LYS A 58 -7.07 -5.24 16.21
CA LYS A 58 -7.76 -5.06 17.49
C LYS A 58 -9.20 -4.57 17.32
N LYS A 59 -9.45 -3.67 16.36
CA LYS A 59 -10.78 -3.07 16.13
C LYS A 59 -11.72 -3.92 15.27
N ARG A 60 -11.18 -4.67 14.30
CA ARG A 60 -11.97 -5.29 13.21
C ARG A 60 -11.66 -6.78 12.98
N GLY A 61 -10.80 -7.38 13.81
CA GLY A 61 -10.36 -8.76 13.65
C GLY A 61 -9.25 -8.92 12.60
N GLN A 62 -8.63 -10.11 12.59
CA GLN A 62 -7.51 -10.42 11.71
C GLN A 62 -7.89 -10.43 10.22
N ASP A 63 -9.12 -10.84 9.89
CA ASP A 63 -9.60 -10.90 8.51
C ASP A 63 -9.66 -9.53 7.82
N ALA A 64 -9.73 -8.44 8.59
CA ALA A 64 -9.65 -7.09 8.03
C ALA A 64 -8.37 -6.89 7.21
N LEU A 65 -7.25 -7.53 7.59
CA LEU A 65 -5.98 -7.45 6.87
C LEU A 65 -6.10 -7.97 5.42
N ARG A 66 -7.00 -8.91 5.13
CA ARG A 66 -7.22 -9.43 3.76
C ARG A 66 -7.65 -8.35 2.78
N THR A 67 -8.24 -7.27 3.29
CA THR A 67 -8.77 -6.17 2.48
C THR A 67 -7.86 -4.95 2.40
N ILE A 68 -6.85 -4.86 3.27
CA ILE A 68 -5.99 -3.66 3.39
C ILE A 68 -4.49 -3.92 3.26
N ALA A 69 -4.04 -5.17 3.37
CA ALA A 69 -2.62 -5.51 3.47
C ALA A 69 -2.20 -6.60 2.49
N LYS A 70 -0.91 -6.61 2.16
CA LYS A 70 -0.26 -7.70 1.43
C LYS A 70 0.15 -8.79 2.42
N LEU A 71 -0.64 -9.85 2.53
CA LEU A 71 -0.51 -10.85 3.60
C LEU A 71 0.79 -11.67 3.57
N HIS A 72 1.48 -11.74 2.43
CA HIS A 72 2.74 -12.48 2.30
C HIS A 72 3.96 -11.70 2.84
N PHE A 73 3.78 -10.46 3.32
CA PHE A 73 4.86 -9.65 3.86
C PHE A 73 5.23 -10.10 5.29
N LYS A 74 6.51 -9.92 5.67
CA LYS A 74 6.99 -10.17 7.05
C LYS A 74 6.19 -9.39 8.10
N THR A 75 5.74 -8.18 7.74
CA THR A 75 4.87 -7.32 8.57
C THR A 75 3.61 -8.05 9.04
N THR A 76 2.97 -8.87 8.19
CA THR A 76 1.78 -9.62 8.57
C THR A 76 2.09 -10.65 9.64
N LYS A 77 3.22 -11.38 9.52
CA LYS A 77 3.67 -12.31 10.56
C LYS A 77 3.94 -11.57 11.87
N ALA A 78 4.64 -10.44 11.81
CA ALA A 78 4.92 -9.63 13.00
C ALA A 78 3.63 -9.19 13.72
N VAL A 79 2.58 -8.84 12.98
CA VAL A 79 1.30 -8.35 13.52
C VAL A 79 0.43 -9.46 14.10
N LEU A 80 0.46 -10.66 13.53
CA LEU A 80 -0.43 -11.78 13.89
C LEU A 80 0.17 -12.75 14.93
N ASN A 81 1.48 -12.68 15.15
CA ASN A 81 2.17 -13.40 16.22
C ASN A 81 2.02 -12.72 17.58
#